data_AF-A0A8U0PDD2-F1
#
_entry.id   AF-A0A8U0PDD2-F1
#
_cell.length_a   1.000
_cell.length_b   1.000
_cell.length_c   1.000
_cell.angle_alpha   90.00
_cell.angle_beta   90.00
_cell.angle_gamma   90.00
#
_symmetry.space_group_name_H-M   'P 1'
#
loop_
_entity.id
_entity.type
_entity.pdbx_description
1 polymer ?
#
loop_
_entity_poly.entity_id
_entity_poly.type
_entity_poly.pdbx_seq_one_letter_code
_entity_poly.pdbx_strand_id
1 'polypeptide(L)'
;MENLVIIFEFSPWVLKICPEDGLKIFTEDLTEVETLPRDKVLNFLREGFKELAVPYLEHIIHVWEDTGPEFHNVLIQLYLERVQGLMKQYLNALPEGVPAVAAGKEEGDLGEFRHKLLCFLQVSTSYEPGRLISDFPFDGLLEERALLLGRMGKHEQALFIYVHVLKDTHMAEEYCHRHYDKGTDRNQDVYLSVNPVAL
;
A
#
# COMPACT_ATOMS: atom_id res chain seq x y z
N MET A 1 -16.47 -24.72 -12.02
CA MET A 1 -16.06 -25.11 -10.65
C MET A 1 -15.17 -26.34 -10.67
N GLU A 2 -15.50 -27.40 -11.43
CA GLU A 2 -14.67 -28.61 -11.55
C GLU A 2 -13.23 -28.31 -12.01
N ASN A 3 -13.04 -27.43 -12.99
CA ASN A 3 -11.70 -27.07 -13.48
C ASN A 3 -10.83 -26.36 -12.43
N LEU A 4 -11.42 -25.56 -11.53
CA LEU A 4 -10.66 -24.84 -10.51
C LEU A 4 -10.06 -25.80 -9.46
N VAL A 5 -10.81 -26.84 -9.08
CA VAL A 5 -10.34 -27.86 -8.14
C VAL A 5 -9.13 -28.58 -8.71
N ILE A 6 -9.17 -28.94 -9.99
CA ILE A 6 -8.06 -29.58 -10.70
C ILE A 6 -6.85 -28.64 -10.76
N ILE A 7 -7.06 -27.36 -11.11
CA ILE A 7 -5.97 -26.37 -11.13
C ILE A 7 -5.30 -26.25 -9.75
N PHE A 8 -6.08 -26.19 -8.66
CA PHE A 8 -5.52 -26.14 -7.30
C PHE A 8 -4.85 -27.45 -6.86
N GLU A 9 -5.26 -28.59 -7.40
CA GLU A 9 -4.63 -29.88 -7.12
C GLU A 9 -3.24 -29.99 -7.76
N PHE A 10 -3.08 -29.52 -9.01
CA PHE A 10 -1.84 -29.73 -9.78
C PHE A 10 -0.89 -28.52 -9.83
N SER A 11 -1.39 -27.29 -9.64
CA SER A 11 -0.55 -26.09 -9.61
C SER A 11 0.51 -26.04 -8.49
N PRO A 12 0.31 -26.62 -7.29
CA PRO A 12 1.28 -26.53 -6.19
C PRO A 12 2.70 -26.97 -6.54
N TRP A 13 2.85 -27.98 -7.40
CA TRP A 13 4.17 -28.45 -7.80
C TRP A 13 4.90 -27.43 -8.66
N VAL A 14 4.20 -26.82 -9.62
CA VAL A 14 4.77 -25.78 -10.50
C VAL A 14 5.12 -24.54 -9.70
N LEU A 15 4.20 -24.08 -8.83
CA LEU A 15 4.40 -22.90 -7.99
C LEU A 15 5.61 -23.01 -7.06
N LYS A 16 5.97 -24.23 -6.61
CA LYS A 16 7.17 -24.45 -5.78
C LYS A 16 8.47 -24.45 -6.56
N ILE A 17 8.45 -24.97 -7.80
CA ILE A 17 9.65 -25.13 -8.61
C ILE A 17 9.99 -23.83 -9.34
N CYS A 18 8.98 -23.17 -9.89
CA CYS A 18 9.13 -21.93 -10.61
C CYS A 18 7.97 -21.00 -10.24
N PRO A 19 8.09 -20.22 -9.15
CA PRO A 19 7.00 -19.39 -8.65
C PRO A 19 6.52 -18.35 -9.67
N GLU A 20 7.45 -17.66 -10.34
CA GLU A 20 7.13 -16.60 -11.32
C GLU A 20 6.38 -17.15 -12.54
N ASP A 21 6.89 -18.18 -13.21
CA ASP A 21 6.18 -18.79 -14.35
C ASP A 21 4.95 -19.58 -13.90
N GLY A 22 5.00 -20.19 -12.71
CA GLY A 22 3.87 -20.91 -12.13
C GLY A 22 2.67 -20.00 -11.87
N LEU A 23 2.91 -18.73 -11.54
CA LEU A 23 1.83 -17.76 -11.36
C LEU A 23 1.02 -17.53 -12.63
N LYS A 24 1.61 -17.73 -13.83
CA LYS A 24 0.91 -17.60 -15.12
C LYS A 24 -0.28 -18.54 -15.24
N ILE A 25 -0.33 -19.64 -14.48
CA ILE A 25 -1.52 -20.50 -14.37
C ILE A 25 -2.77 -19.67 -13.98
N PHE A 26 -2.57 -18.57 -13.26
CA PHE A 26 -3.62 -17.69 -12.75
C PHE A 26 -3.66 -16.29 -13.38
N THR A 27 -2.66 -15.91 -14.18
CA THR A 27 -2.50 -14.55 -14.71
C THR A 27 -2.33 -14.48 -16.23
N GLU A 28 -2.24 -15.60 -16.92
CA GLU A 28 -2.11 -15.61 -18.39
C GLU A 28 -3.30 -14.95 -19.08
N ASP A 29 -3.03 -14.32 -20.23
CA ASP A 29 -4.03 -13.66 -21.08
C ASP A 29 -4.85 -14.69 -21.89
N LEU A 30 -5.61 -15.51 -21.16
CA LEU A 30 -6.51 -16.53 -21.69
C LEU A 30 -7.89 -16.36 -21.07
N THR A 31 -8.95 -16.48 -21.87
CA THR A 31 -10.34 -16.32 -21.40
C THR A 31 -10.68 -17.28 -20.25
N GLU A 32 -10.14 -18.50 -20.27
CA GLU A 32 -10.32 -19.49 -19.21
C GLU A 32 -9.68 -19.07 -17.89
N VAL A 33 -8.59 -18.30 -17.95
CA VAL A 33 -7.86 -17.79 -16.78
C VAL A 33 -8.53 -16.53 -16.24
N GLU A 34 -8.93 -15.61 -17.11
CA GLU A 34 -9.65 -14.38 -16.71
C GLU A 34 -10.99 -14.67 -16.03
N THR A 35 -11.64 -15.79 -16.39
CA THR A 35 -12.91 -16.23 -15.80
C THR A 35 -12.76 -17.00 -14.49
N LEU A 36 -11.53 -17.26 -14.02
CA LEU A 36 -11.31 -17.88 -12.72
C LEU A 36 -11.81 -16.94 -11.59
N PRO A 37 -12.43 -17.49 -10.54
CA PRO A 37 -12.85 -16.69 -9.38
C PRO A 37 -11.61 -16.19 -8.62
N ARG A 38 -11.27 -14.91 -8.85
CA ARG A 38 -10.06 -14.22 -8.36
C ARG A 38 -9.93 -14.26 -6.84
N ASP A 39 -11.04 -14.18 -6.12
CA ASP A 39 -11.10 -14.30 -4.65
C ASP A 39 -10.61 -15.67 -4.17
N LYS A 40 -11.01 -16.75 -4.84
CA LYS A 40 -10.60 -18.11 -4.50
C LYS A 40 -9.14 -18.35 -4.84
N VAL A 41 -8.68 -17.83 -5.97
CA VAL A 41 -7.26 -17.92 -6.36
C VAL A 41 -6.39 -17.17 -5.36
N LEU A 42 -6.79 -15.94 -4.98
CA LEU A 42 -6.08 -15.16 -3.97
C LEU A 42 -6.01 -15.91 -2.63
N ASN A 43 -7.12 -16.50 -2.17
CA ASN A 43 -7.13 -17.28 -0.93
C ASN A 43 -6.20 -18.50 -1.01
N PHE A 44 -6.24 -19.24 -2.13
CA PHE A 44 -5.34 -20.37 -2.37
C PHE A 44 -3.86 -19.95 -2.30
N LEU A 45 -3.49 -18.84 -2.95
CA LEU A 45 -2.12 -18.31 -2.91
C LEU A 45 -1.75 -17.84 -1.49
N ARG A 46 -2.63 -17.15 -0.77
CA ARG A 46 -2.34 -16.70 0.61
C ARG A 46 -2.16 -17.83 1.61
N GLU A 47 -2.82 -18.97 1.40
CA GLU A 47 -2.70 -20.14 2.29
C GLU A 47 -1.43 -20.95 2.00
N GLY A 48 -1.07 -21.16 0.73
CA GLY A 48 0.00 -22.06 0.33
C GLY A 48 1.30 -21.41 -0.18
N PHE A 49 1.21 -20.18 -0.71
CA PHE A 49 2.23 -19.53 -1.54
C PHE A 49 2.22 -18.00 -1.31
N LYS A 50 2.41 -17.58 -0.05
CA LYS A 50 2.20 -16.20 0.39
C LYS A 50 2.96 -15.17 -0.44
N GLU A 51 4.16 -15.52 -0.89
CA GLU A 51 5.03 -14.73 -1.76
C GLU A 51 4.40 -14.41 -3.12
N LEU A 52 3.46 -15.22 -3.59
CA LEU A 52 2.77 -15.03 -4.87
C LEU A 52 1.49 -14.19 -4.75
N ALA A 53 0.99 -13.93 -3.54
CA ALA A 53 -0.25 -13.16 -3.36
C ALA A 53 -0.09 -11.70 -3.82
N VAL A 54 1.06 -11.08 -3.54
CA VAL A 54 1.35 -9.69 -3.98
C VAL A 54 1.47 -9.61 -5.51
N PRO A 55 2.32 -10.39 -6.19
CA PRO A 55 2.39 -10.38 -7.66
C PRO A 55 1.04 -10.66 -8.34
N TYR A 56 0.22 -11.55 -7.77
CA TYR A 56 -1.11 -11.83 -8.29
C TYR A 56 -2.03 -10.60 -8.21
N LEU A 57 -2.04 -9.90 -7.08
CA LEU A 57 -2.84 -8.70 -6.89
C LEU A 57 -2.32 -7.52 -7.73
N GLU A 58 -1.01 -7.35 -7.83
CA GLU A 58 -0.40 -6.37 -8.74
C GLU A 58 -0.85 -6.62 -10.19
N HIS A 59 -0.89 -7.89 -10.63
CA HIS A 59 -1.40 -8.24 -11.96
C HIS A 59 -2.89 -7.90 -12.12
N ILE A 60 -3.73 -8.35 -11.18
CA ILE A 60 -5.19 -8.06 -11.22
C ILE A 60 -5.44 -6.54 -11.31
N ILE A 61 -4.72 -5.74 -10.54
CA ILE A 61 -4.99 -4.31 -10.41
C ILE A 61 -4.35 -3.50 -11.54
N HIS A 62 -3.13 -3.84 -11.95
CA HIS A 62 -2.38 -3.03 -12.92
C HIS A 62 -2.49 -3.53 -14.37
N VAL A 63 -2.73 -4.83 -14.57
CA VAL A 63 -2.83 -5.43 -15.91
C VAL A 63 -4.29 -5.63 -16.30
N TRP A 64 -5.10 -6.17 -15.37
CA TRP A 64 -6.54 -6.36 -15.60
C TRP A 64 -7.41 -5.18 -15.15
N GLU A 65 -6.77 -4.10 -14.68
CA GLU A 65 -7.43 -2.84 -14.30
C GLU A 65 -8.63 -3.03 -13.37
N ASP A 66 -8.56 -4.02 -12.47
CA ASP A 66 -9.60 -4.20 -11.45
C ASP A 66 -9.66 -2.94 -10.57
N THR A 67 -10.87 -2.47 -10.31
CA THR A 67 -11.14 -1.26 -9.53
C THR A 67 -11.96 -1.56 -8.27
N GLY A 68 -12.11 -2.84 -7.92
CA GLY A 68 -12.82 -3.27 -6.73
C GLY A 68 -12.03 -2.95 -5.45
N PRO A 69 -12.66 -2.39 -4.41
CA PRO A 69 -11.96 -2.02 -3.18
C PRO A 69 -11.30 -3.21 -2.48
N GLU A 70 -11.89 -4.40 -2.59
CA GLU A 70 -11.45 -5.60 -1.87
C GLU A 70 -10.00 -5.97 -2.21
N PHE A 71 -9.63 -6.02 -3.50
CA PHE A 71 -8.25 -6.36 -3.90
C PHE A 71 -7.25 -5.25 -3.57
N HIS A 72 -7.63 -3.98 -3.72
CA HIS A 72 -6.77 -2.86 -3.38
C HIS A 72 -6.51 -2.79 -1.86
N ASN A 73 -7.53 -3.03 -1.05
CA ASN A 73 -7.42 -3.11 0.41
C ASN A 73 -6.46 -4.24 0.81
N VAL A 74 -6.64 -5.44 0.24
CA VAL A 74 -5.76 -6.59 0.54
C VAL A 74 -4.32 -6.32 0.10
N LEU A 75 -4.09 -5.70 -1.07
CA LEU A 75 -2.73 -5.37 -1.52
C LEU A 75 -2.05 -4.41 -0.55
N ILE A 76 -2.75 -3.37 -0.08
CA ILE A 76 -2.23 -2.44 0.94
C ILE A 76 -1.89 -3.19 2.23
N GLN A 77 -2.75 -4.10 2.69
CA GLN A 77 -2.51 -4.88 3.90
C GLN A 77 -1.28 -5.79 3.77
N LEU A 78 -1.09 -6.44 2.61
CA LEU A 78 0.09 -7.28 2.37
C LEU A 78 1.38 -6.47 2.31
N TYR A 79 1.37 -5.31 1.64
CA TYR A 79 2.50 -4.39 1.68
C TYR A 79 2.81 -3.92 3.09
N LEU A 80 1.77 -3.50 3.84
CA LEU A 80 1.90 -3.02 5.20
C LEU A 80 2.50 -4.10 6.13
N GLU A 81 1.99 -5.33 6.07
CA GLU A 81 2.49 -6.46 6.85
C GLU A 81 3.98 -6.71 6.56
N ARG A 82 4.36 -6.71 5.28
CA ARG A 82 5.76 -6.88 4.85
C ARG A 82 6.65 -5.75 5.35
N VAL A 83 6.21 -4.51 5.21
CA VAL A 83 6.93 -3.31 5.66
C VAL A 83 7.09 -3.32 7.19
N GLN A 84 6.04 -3.61 7.96
CA GLN A 84 6.12 -3.67 9.42
C GLN A 84 7.11 -4.75 9.89
N GLY A 85 7.08 -5.93 9.26
CA GLY A 85 8.00 -7.03 9.57
C GLY A 85 9.47 -6.67 9.29
N LEU A 86 9.75 -6.00 8.17
CA LEU A 86 11.09 -5.56 7.79
C LEU A 86 11.55 -4.34 8.59
N MET A 87 10.66 -3.39 8.86
CA MET A 87 10.93 -2.19 9.65
C MET A 87 11.39 -2.55 11.06
N LYS A 88 10.77 -3.55 11.69
CA LYS A 88 11.21 -4.04 13.01
C LYS A 88 12.66 -4.51 12.99
N GLN A 89 13.08 -5.20 11.93
CA GLN A 89 14.46 -5.68 11.78
C GLN A 89 15.42 -4.52 11.52
N TYR A 90 15.03 -3.61 10.64
CA TYR A 90 15.78 -2.41 10.30
C TYR A 90 16.06 -1.54 11.53
N LEU A 91 15.02 -1.21 12.31
CA LEU A 91 15.16 -0.38 13.51
C LEU A 91 16.04 -1.04 14.59
N ASN A 92 15.98 -2.36 14.74
CA ASN A 92 16.84 -3.09 15.67
C ASN A 92 18.32 -3.13 15.23
N ALA A 93 18.57 -3.01 13.92
CA ALA A 93 19.91 -3.02 13.36
C ALA A 93 20.53 -1.61 13.27
N LEU A 94 19.74 -0.54 13.45
CA LEU A 94 20.23 0.83 13.41
C LEU A 94 21.18 1.11 14.59
N PRO A 95 22.36 1.73 14.34
CA PRO A 95 23.22 2.19 15.40
C PRO A 95 22.52 3.25 16.28
N GLU A 96 22.83 3.25 17.56
CA GLU A 96 22.26 4.20 18.51
C GLU A 96 22.52 5.65 18.09
N GLY A 97 21.47 6.47 18.09
CA GLY A 97 21.54 7.89 17.71
C GLY A 97 21.55 8.16 16.21
N VAL A 98 21.55 7.13 15.35
CA VAL A 98 21.39 7.31 13.90
C VAL A 98 19.89 7.34 13.57
N PRO A 99 19.38 8.42 12.95
CA PRO A 99 17.99 8.47 12.53
C PRO A 99 17.74 7.50 11.37
N ALA A 100 16.52 6.96 11.31
CA ALA A 100 16.06 6.23 10.14
C ALA A 100 16.11 7.12 8.90
N VAL A 101 16.39 6.53 7.73
CA VAL A 101 16.29 7.23 6.46
C VAL A 101 14.83 7.52 6.10
N ALA A 102 14.61 8.40 5.12
CA ALA A 102 13.28 8.76 4.65
C ALA A 102 12.48 7.52 4.16
N ALA A 103 11.16 7.60 4.26
CA ALA A 103 10.28 6.50 3.89
C ALA A 103 10.45 6.09 2.40
N GLY A 104 10.63 4.79 2.15
CA GLY A 104 10.86 4.26 0.81
C GLY A 104 12.28 4.50 0.29
N LYS A 105 13.21 5.00 1.13
CA LYS A 105 14.64 5.16 0.82
C LYS A 105 15.52 4.19 1.59
N GLU A 106 14.92 3.28 2.35
CA GLU A 106 15.64 2.17 2.97
C GLU A 106 16.25 1.26 1.90
N GLU A 107 17.32 0.55 2.24
CA GLU A 107 17.97 -0.38 1.31
C GLU A 107 17.23 -1.72 1.25
N GLY A 108 17.34 -2.41 0.11
CA GLY A 108 16.77 -3.74 -0.12
C GLY A 108 15.24 -3.79 -0.08
N ASP A 109 14.69 -4.95 0.29
CA ASP A 109 13.25 -5.21 0.30
C ASP A 109 12.45 -4.16 1.07
N LEU A 110 12.99 -3.59 2.16
CA LEU A 110 12.25 -2.62 2.96
C LEU A 110 11.92 -1.38 2.14
N GLY A 111 12.93 -0.81 1.46
CA GLY A 111 12.71 0.36 0.60
C GLY A 111 11.79 0.05 -0.56
N GLU A 112 11.97 -1.11 -1.19
CA GLU A 112 11.12 -1.53 -2.32
C GLU A 112 9.64 -1.62 -1.92
N PHE A 113 9.33 -2.41 -0.89
CA PHE A 113 7.95 -2.61 -0.46
C PHE A 113 7.34 -1.35 0.15
N ARG A 114 8.14 -0.54 0.88
CA ARG A 114 7.66 0.73 1.44
C ARG A 114 7.39 1.76 0.36
N HIS A 115 8.22 1.80 -0.68
CA HIS A 115 7.98 2.64 -1.86
C HIS A 115 6.71 2.21 -2.60
N LYS A 116 6.53 0.91 -2.86
CA LYS A 116 5.30 0.36 -3.46
C LYS A 116 4.06 0.76 -2.65
N LEU A 117 4.11 0.64 -1.32
CA LEU A 117 3.02 1.05 -0.43
C LEU A 117 2.69 2.54 -0.56
N LEU A 118 3.70 3.41 -0.46
CA LEU A 118 3.52 4.86 -0.57
C LEU A 118 2.93 5.26 -1.93
N CYS A 119 3.50 4.74 -3.02
CA CYS A 119 3.00 5.00 -4.36
C CYS A 119 1.55 4.50 -4.53
N PHE A 120 1.24 3.31 -4.03
CA PHE A 120 -0.10 2.75 -4.15
C PHE A 120 -1.12 3.57 -3.34
N LEU A 121 -0.80 3.97 -2.11
CA LEU A 121 -1.65 4.85 -1.30
C LEU A 121 -1.93 6.21 -1.96
N GLN A 122 -0.97 6.72 -2.74
CA GLN A 122 -1.10 7.98 -3.46
C GLN A 122 -1.91 7.85 -4.75
N VAL A 123 -1.63 6.83 -5.57
CA VAL A 123 -2.16 6.69 -6.94
C VAL A 123 -3.51 5.98 -6.97
N SER A 124 -3.65 4.93 -6.18
CA SER A 124 -4.86 4.11 -6.16
C SER A 124 -6.02 4.90 -5.59
N THR A 125 -7.17 4.86 -6.27
CA THR A 125 -8.37 5.55 -5.81
C THR A 125 -9.46 4.63 -5.27
N SER A 126 -9.30 3.32 -5.48
CA SER A 126 -10.32 2.31 -5.27
C SER A 126 -10.37 1.75 -3.84
N TYR A 127 -9.34 1.97 -3.02
CA TYR A 127 -9.30 1.43 -1.66
C TYR A 127 -10.18 2.23 -0.68
N GLU A 128 -10.58 1.60 0.42
CA GLU A 128 -11.39 2.20 1.49
C GLU A 128 -10.51 2.59 2.69
N PRO A 129 -10.05 3.86 2.79
CA PRO A 129 -9.10 4.26 3.84
C PRO A 129 -9.64 4.06 5.26
N GLY A 130 -10.95 4.20 5.46
CA GLY A 130 -11.59 4.02 6.76
C GLY A 130 -11.49 2.59 7.32
N ARG A 131 -11.34 1.58 6.45
CA ARG A 131 -11.11 0.18 6.87
C ARG A 131 -9.65 -0.09 7.22
N LEU A 132 -8.74 0.68 6.65
CA LEU A 132 -7.30 0.44 6.73
C LEU A 132 -6.62 1.24 7.85
N ILE A 133 -7.14 2.42 8.22
CA ILE A 133 -6.49 3.35 9.15
C ILE A 133 -6.17 2.76 10.53
N SER A 134 -6.87 1.71 10.96
CA SER A 134 -6.60 0.97 12.20
C SER A 134 -5.36 0.10 12.13
N ASP A 135 -4.96 -0.33 10.94
CA ASP A 135 -3.85 -1.25 10.72
C ASP A 135 -2.51 -0.49 10.74
N PHE A 136 -2.55 0.84 10.52
CA PHE A 136 -1.39 1.72 10.52
C PHE A 136 -1.09 2.22 11.94
N PRO A 137 0.14 2.01 12.47
CA PRO A 137 0.50 2.39 13.83
C PRO A 137 0.48 3.92 14.02
N PHE A 138 0.33 4.36 15.26
CA PHE A 138 0.32 5.78 15.61
C PHE A 138 1.73 6.37 15.78
N ASP A 139 2.71 5.50 16.06
CA ASP A 139 4.10 5.82 16.39
C ASP A 139 5.10 5.36 15.33
N GLY A 140 4.61 4.87 14.19
CA GLY A 140 5.41 4.45 13.04
C GLY A 140 4.64 4.62 11.74
N LEU A 141 5.34 4.54 10.60
CA LEU A 141 4.73 4.65 9.26
C LEU A 141 3.86 5.92 9.11
N LEU A 142 4.38 7.03 9.63
CA LEU A 142 3.65 8.28 9.78
C LEU A 142 3.28 8.90 8.43
N GLU A 143 4.15 8.79 7.43
CA GLU A 143 3.87 9.28 6.08
C GLU A 143 2.71 8.52 5.44
N GLU A 144 2.71 7.19 5.53
CA GLU A 144 1.63 6.33 5.05
C GLU A 144 0.30 6.65 5.76
N ARG A 145 0.36 6.86 7.07
CA ARG A 145 -0.81 7.27 7.86
C ARG A 145 -1.33 8.64 7.44
N ALA A 146 -0.45 9.61 7.18
CA ALA A 146 -0.83 10.94 6.71
C ALA A 146 -1.50 10.89 5.33
N LEU A 147 -1.02 10.03 4.42
CA LEU A 147 -1.66 9.79 3.12
C LEU A 147 -3.08 9.24 3.28
N LEU A 148 -3.28 8.24 4.14
CA LEU A 148 -4.62 7.70 4.44
C LEU A 148 -5.55 8.76 5.03
N LEU A 149 -5.08 9.54 6.00
CA LEU A 149 -5.85 10.64 6.60
C LEU A 149 -6.25 11.66 5.53
N GLY A 150 -5.34 12.00 4.63
CA GLY A 150 -5.65 12.85 3.48
C GLY A 150 -6.72 12.28 2.56
N ARG A 151 -6.64 10.98 2.28
CA ARG A 151 -7.66 10.26 1.50
C ARG A 151 -9.04 10.29 2.17
N MET A 152 -9.08 10.34 3.50
CA MET A 152 -10.31 10.49 4.29
C MET A 152 -10.82 11.94 4.39
N GLY A 153 -10.14 12.90 3.79
CA GLY A 153 -10.43 14.33 3.93
C GLY A 153 -10.01 14.93 5.28
N LYS A 154 -9.25 14.19 6.11
CA LYS A 154 -8.74 14.64 7.41
C LYS A 154 -7.42 15.40 7.24
N HIS A 155 -7.44 16.44 6.42
CA HIS A 155 -6.24 17.19 6.01
C HIS A 155 -5.49 17.82 7.18
N GLU A 156 -6.21 18.39 8.17
CA GLU A 156 -5.60 18.96 9.38
C GLU A 156 -4.76 17.92 10.14
N GLN A 157 -5.27 16.68 10.27
CA GLN A 157 -4.55 15.60 10.95
C GLN A 157 -3.34 15.12 10.14
N ALA A 158 -3.45 15.08 8.80
CA ALA A 158 -2.32 14.76 7.93
C ALA A 158 -1.22 15.82 8.02
N LEU A 159 -1.59 17.11 7.97
CA LEU A 159 -0.65 18.23 8.11
C LEU A 159 -0.02 18.28 9.49
N PHE A 160 -0.77 17.98 10.55
CA PHE A 160 -0.23 17.86 11.89
C PHE A 160 0.91 16.83 11.95
N ILE A 161 0.73 15.68 11.28
CA ILE A 161 1.79 14.67 11.19
C ILE A 161 3.03 15.24 10.49
N TYR A 162 2.89 15.85 9.31
CA TYR A 162 4.04 16.38 8.57
C TYR A 162 4.76 17.50 9.33
N VAL A 163 4.03 18.48 9.87
CA VAL A 163 4.61 19.68 10.48
C VAL A 163 5.11 19.43 11.90
N HIS A 164 4.35 18.71 12.73
CA HIS A 164 4.64 18.63 14.16
C HIS A 164 5.31 17.32 14.57
N VAL A 165 4.97 16.21 13.90
CA VAL A 165 5.51 14.88 14.25
C VAL A 165 6.78 14.60 13.46
N LEU A 166 6.71 14.68 12.12
CA LEU A 166 7.84 14.48 11.22
C LEU A 166 8.76 15.69 11.16
N LYS A 167 8.23 16.90 11.43
CA LYS A 167 8.95 18.17 11.30
C LYS A 167 9.52 18.39 9.91
N ASP A 168 8.81 17.89 8.90
CA ASP A 168 9.18 18.00 7.49
C ASP A 168 8.24 19.00 6.81
N THR A 169 8.67 20.25 6.76
CA THR A 169 7.92 21.35 6.15
C THR A 169 7.80 21.19 4.64
N HIS A 170 8.79 20.55 4.00
CA HIS A 170 8.77 20.33 2.56
C HIS A 170 7.67 19.33 2.18
N MET A 171 7.56 18.23 2.91
CA MET A 171 6.47 17.26 2.73
C MET A 171 5.09 17.87 3.02
N ALA A 172 5.00 18.77 3.99
CA ALA A 172 3.76 19.51 4.26
C ALA A 172 3.38 20.42 3.08
N GLU A 173 4.34 21.16 2.51
CA GLU A 173 4.12 22.00 1.33
C GLU A 173 3.72 21.19 0.10
N GLU A 174 4.40 20.07 -0.18
CA GLU A 174 4.03 19.17 -1.26
C GLU A 174 2.62 18.57 -1.06
N TYR A 175 2.26 18.25 0.18
CA TYR A 175 0.91 17.80 0.50
C TYR A 175 -0.12 18.90 0.22
N CYS A 176 0.12 20.13 0.68
CA CYS A 176 -0.73 21.27 0.38
C CYS A 176 -0.88 21.48 -1.12
N HIS A 177 0.20 21.46 -1.90
CA HIS A 177 0.12 21.63 -3.36
C HIS A 177 -0.70 20.55 -4.05
N ARG A 178 -0.63 19.30 -3.59
CA ARG A 178 -1.40 18.18 -4.17
C ARG A 178 -2.89 18.22 -3.82
N HIS A 179 -3.24 18.72 -2.63
CA HIS A 179 -4.62 18.70 -2.12
C HIS A 179 -5.31 20.07 -2.16
N TYR A 180 -4.60 21.14 -2.50
CA TYR A 180 -5.19 22.46 -2.66
C TYR A 180 -6.01 22.50 -3.94
N ASP A 181 -7.31 22.72 -3.78
CA ASP A 181 -8.23 22.92 -4.90
C ASP A 181 -8.90 24.28 -4.72
N LYS A 182 -8.69 25.20 -5.67
CA LYS A 182 -9.22 26.58 -5.64
C LYS A 182 -10.75 26.62 -5.76
N GLY A 183 -11.39 25.51 -6.15
CA GLY A 183 -12.83 25.45 -6.46
C GLY A 183 -13.74 24.96 -5.34
N THR A 184 -13.22 24.47 -4.21
CA THR A 184 -14.03 23.92 -3.11
C THR A 184 -13.84 24.70 -1.83
N ASP A 185 -14.94 25.27 -1.31
CA ASP A 185 -15.02 26.04 -0.04
C ASP A 185 -14.55 25.25 1.20
N ARG A 186 -14.30 23.93 1.06
CA ARG A 186 -13.77 23.04 2.11
C ARG A 186 -12.24 22.97 2.19
N ASN A 187 -11.51 23.55 1.23
CA ASN A 187 -10.05 23.42 1.11
C ASN A 187 -9.29 24.73 1.41
N GLN A 188 -9.98 25.79 1.87
CA GLN A 188 -9.33 27.07 2.21
C GLN A 188 -8.49 26.97 3.50
N ASP A 189 -8.79 26.04 4.40
CA ASP A 189 -8.12 25.90 5.71
C ASP A 189 -6.76 25.18 5.65
N VAL A 190 -6.41 24.56 4.50
CA VAL A 190 -5.15 23.82 4.30
C VAL A 190 -3.92 24.74 4.46
N TYR A 191 -4.04 26.02 4.11
CA TYR A 191 -2.96 27.00 4.28
C TYR A 191 -2.94 27.68 5.65
N LEU A 192 -4.06 27.68 6.40
CA LEU A 192 -4.15 28.35 7.70
C LEU A 192 -3.44 27.57 8.80
N SER A 193 -3.34 26.24 8.69
CA SER A 193 -2.60 25.40 9.65
C SER A 193 -1.08 25.49 9.53
N VAL A 194 -0.54 26.10 8.48
CA VAL A 194 0.90 26.18 8.21
C VAL A 194 1.52 27.48 8.76
N ASN A 195 0.73 28.43 9.26
CA ASN A 195 1.26 29.72 9.70
C ASN A 195 0.61 30.25 11.00
N PRO A 196 1.20 30.02 12.19
CA PRO A 196 0.71 30.58 13.44
C PRO A 196 1.07 32.07 13.67
N VAL A 197 1.67 32.78 12.71
CA VAL A 197 2.18 34.15 12.93
C VAL A 197 1.67 35.13 11.88
N ALA A 198 0.41 35.54 12.03
CA ALA A 198 -0.07 36.85 11.59
C ALA A 198 -1.44 37.14 12.21
N LEU A 199 -1.45 37.48 13.51
CA LEU A 199 -2.28 38.53 14.14
C LEU A 199 -1.71 38.84 15.53
#